data_AF-T1I4S6-F1
#
_entry.id   AF-T1I4S6-F1
#
_cell.length_a   1.000
_cell.length_b   1.000
_cell.length_c   1.000
_cell.angle_alpha   90.00
_cell.angle_beta   90.00
_cell.angle_gamma   90.00
#
_symmetry.space_group_name_H-M   'P 1'
#
loop_
_entity.id
_entity.type
_entity.pdbx_description
1 polymer ?
#
loop_
_entity_poly.entity_id
_entity_poly.type
_entity_poly.pdbx_seq_one_letter_code
_entity_poly.pdbx_strand_id
1 'polypeptide(L)' 'MASLSEQRAALKFCFLLGKNTAESVLMLKTAYKDDAMGKTQVYEWFNSV' A
#
# COMPACT_ATOMS: atom_id res chain seq x y z
N MET A 1 -9.45 4.04 11.74
CA MET A 1 -9.63 3.42 10.41
C MET A 1 -9.29 4.40 9.32
N ALA A 2 -8.14 4.19 8.68
CA ALA A 2 -7.79 4.89 7.44
C ALA A 2 -8.65 4.34 6.31
N SER A 3 -9.22 5.22 5.49
CA SER A 3 -10.05 4.79 4.37
C SER A 3 -9.22 4.07 3.30
N LEU A 4 -9.87 3.23 2.48
CA LEU A 4 -9.19 2.58 1.36
C LEU A 4 -8.58 3.60 0.38
N SER A 5 -9.20 4.77 0.21
CA SER A 5 -8.68 5.84 -0.66
C SER A 5 -7.39 6.44 -0.10
N GLU A 6 -7.30 6.64 1.22
CA GLU A 6 -6.10 7.14 1.88
C GLU A 6 -4.94 6.14 1.72
N GLN A 7 -5.18 4.86 1.98
CA GLN A 7 -4.15 3.83 1.86
C GLN A 7 -3.67 3.63 0.42
N ARG A 8 -4.56 3.77 -0.58
CA ARG A 8 -4.17 3.79 -2.00
C ARG A 8 -3.32 5.01 -2.36
N ALA A 9 -3.59 6.17 -1.78
CA ALA A 9 -2.74 7.35 -1.95
C ALA A 9 -1.34 7.13 -1.36
N ALA A 10 -1.26 6.52 -0.16
CA ALA A 10 0.01 6.11 0.45
C ALA A 10 0.76 5.06 -0.39
N LEU A 11 0.03 4.11 -0.99
CA LEU A 11 0.60 3.11 -1.89
C LEU A 11 1.17 3.73 -3.16
N LYS A 12 0.44 4.68 -3.77
CA LYS A 12 0.92 5.47 -4.91
C LYS A 12 2.15 6.29 -4.56
N PHE A 13 2.20 6.86 -3.35
CA PHE A 13 3.39 7.55 -2.86
C PHE A 13 4.60 6.61 -2.76
N CYS A 14 4.43 5.41 -2.20
CA CYS A 14 5.51 4.41 -2.16
C CYS A 14 6.00 4.03 -3.56
N PHE A 15 5.08 3.80 -4.51
CA PHE A 15 5.42 3.52 -5.91
C PHE A 15 6.24 4.65 -6.55
N LEU A 16 5.83 5.91 -6.37
CA LEU A 16 6.55 7.08 -6.89
C LEU A 16 7.94 7.27 -6.26
N LEU A 17 8.16 6.75 -5.04
CA LEU A 17 9.47 6.70 -4.40
C LEU A 17 10.33 5.52 -4.89
N GLY A 18 9.87 4.74 -5.87
CA GLY A 18 10.57 3.57 -6.39
C GLY A 18 10.54 2.35 -5.47
N LYS A 19 9.61 2.31 -4.50
CA LYS A 19 9.45 1.14 -3.63
C LYS A 19 8.83 -0.02 -4.39
N ASN A 20 9.39 -1.21 -4.17
CA ASN A 20 8.79 -2.43 -4.70
C ASN A 20 7.55 -2.83 -3.88
N THR A 21 6.80 -3.82 -4.37
CA THR A 21 5.56 -4.28 -3.73
C THR A 21 5.78 -4.77 -2.30
N ALA A 22 6.88 -5.48 -2.02
CA ALA A 22 7.17 -6.02 -0.69
C ALA A 22 7.50 -4.91 0.33
N GLU A 23 8.32 -3.93 -0.08
CA GLU A 23 8.59 -2.73 0.72
C GLU A 23 7.30 -1.94 1.00
N SER A 24 6.46 -1.76 -0.02
CA SER A 24 5.21 -1.02 0.10
C SER A 24 4.22 -1.69 1.07
N VAL A 25 4.11 -3.03 1.04
CA VAL A 25 3.32 -3.79 2.01
C VAL A 25 3.83 -3.59 3.43
N LEU A 26 5.16 -3.59 3.62
CA LEU A 26 5.75 -3.35 4.93
C LEU A 26 5.41 -1.95 5.45
N MET A 27 5.58 -0.92 4.60
CA MET A 27 5.28 0.47 4.96
C MET A 27 3.81 0.67 5.32
N LEU A 28 2.88 0.10 4.54
CA LEU A 28 1.45 0.14 4.86
C LEU A 28 1.13 -0.56 6.18
N LYS A 29 1.70 -1.74 6.44
CA LYS A 29 1.52 -2.44 7.73
C LYS A 29 2.09 -1.66 8.90
N THR A 30 3.22 -0.99 8.74
CA THR A 30 3.80 -0.15 9.78
C THR A 30 2.90 1.05 10.11
N ALA A 31 2.35 1.71 9.10
CA ALA A 31 1.51 2.90 9.27
C ALA A 31 0.10 2.56 9.80
N TYR A 32 -0.54 1.54 9.22
CA TYR A 32 -1.96 1.25 9.43
C TYR A 32 -2.22 0.03 10.32
N LYS A 33 -1.17 -0.75 10.64
CA LYS A 33 -1.26 -1.94 11.51
C LYS A 33 -2.33 -2.91 11.01
N ASP A 34 -3.29 -3.26 11.86
CA ASP A 34 -4.37 -4.20 11.55
C ASP A 34 -5.39 -3.62 10.55
N ASP A 35 -5.42 -2.30 10.37
CA ASP A 35 -6.27 -1.62 9.38
C ASP A 35 -5.62 -1.61 7.98
N ALA A 36 -4.39 -2.10 7.82
CA ALA A 36 -3.66 -2.03 6.56
C ALA A 36 -4.31 -2.86 5.45
N MET A 37 -4.23 -2.35 4.20
CA MET A 37 -4.60 -3.10 3.00
C MET A 37 -3.90 -4.46 2.97
N GLY A 38 -4.65 -5.48 2.57
CA GLY A 38 -4.15 -6.83 2.43
C GLY A 38 -3.06 -6.92 1.36
N LYS A 39 -2.13 -7.88 1.53
CA LYS A 39 -1.04 -8.13 0.58
C LYS A 39 -1.56 -8.27 -0.85
N THR A 40 -2.60 -9.08 -1.08
CA THR A 40 -3.21 -9.29 -2.40
C THR A 40 -3.71 -7.98 -3.02
N GLN A 41 -4.37 -7.12 -2.24
CA GLN A 41 -4.88 -5.83 -2.73
C GLN A 41 -3.75 -4.90 -3.17
N VAL A 42 -2.60 -4.96 -2.48
CA VAL A 42 -1.40 -4.20 -2.85
C VAL A 42 -0.79 -4.73 -4.16
N TYR A 43 -0.72 -6.05 -4.34
CA TYR A 43 -0.25 -6.65 -5.59
C TYR A 43 -1.15 -6.33 -6.78
N GLU A 44 -2.47 -6.48 -6.61
CA GLU A 44 -3.45 -6.14 -7.65
C GLU A 44 -3.36 -4.68 -8.05
N TRP A 45 -3.20 -3.78 -7.07
CA TRP A 45 -3.00 -2.37 -7.35
C TRP A 45 -1.74 -2.13 -8.18
N PHE A 46 -0.59 -2.72 -7.81
CA PHE A 46 0.67 -2.58 -8.56
C PHE A 46 0.57 -3.10 -10.01
N ASN A 47 -0.21 -4.15 -10.25
CA ASN A 47 -0.43 -4.69 -11.60
C ASN A 47 -1.46 -3.89 -12.42
N SER A 48 -2.20 -2.98 -11.79
CA SER A 48 -3.23 -2.15 -12.43
C SER A 48 -2.74 -0.73 -12.79
N VAL A 49 -1.50 -0.40 -12.42
CA VAL A 49 -0.85 0.91 -12.64
C VAL A 49 0.04 0.85 -13.88
#